data_AF-K9XF73-F1
#
_entry.id   AF-K9XF73-F1
#
_cell.length_a   1.000
_cell.length_b   1.000
_cell.length_c   1.000
_cell.angle_alpha   90.00
_cell.angle_beta   90.00
_cell.angle_gamma   90.00
#
_symmetry.space_group_name_H-M   'P 1'
#
loop_
_entity.id
_entity.type
_entity.pdbx_description
1 polymer ?
#
loop_
_entity_poly.entity_id
_entity_poly.type
_entity_poly.pdbx_seq_one_letter_code
_entity_poly.pdbx_strand_id
1 'polypeptide(L)'
;MSLAQRIRNNVARSRRTTSEILGATSELVQAHERILEQLDTFNQPTLLAKRRIWTIAVMKREIGGFKAAKNHFAQAYGIKAKSWAILVDKVNTIESALVHLGYWQ
;
A
#
# COMPACT_ATOMS: atom_id res chain seq x y z
N MET A 1 13.68 -53.29 32.57
CA MET A 1 14.19 -52.24 31.65
C MET A 1 15.48 -51.68 32.24
N SER A 2 16.60 -51.67 31.52
CA SER A 2 17.90 -51.24 32.10
C SER A 2 18.04 -49.72 32.14
N LEU A 3 18.86 -49.20 33.07
CA LEU A 3 19.20 -47.78 33.19
C LEU A 3 19.74 -47.21 31.86
N ALA A 4 20.59 -47.98 31.17
CA ALA A 4 21.13 -47.61 29.86
C ALA A 4 20.04 -47.48 28.77
N GLN A 5 18.96 -48.25 28.87
CA GLN A 5 17.82 -48.19 27.94
C GLN A 5 16.94 -46.96 28.23
N ARG A 6 16.76 -46.60 29.51
CA ARG A 6 16.04 -45.38 29.91
C ARG A 6 16.78 -44.12 29.46
N ILE A 7 18.11 -44.08 29.60
CA ILE A 7 18.94 -42.95 29.15
C ILE A 7 18.84 -42.79 27.63
N ARG A 8 18.99 -43.87 26.85
CA ARG A 8 18.84 -43.84 25.38
C ARG A 8 17.48 -43.32 24.94
N ASN A 9 16.40 -43.78 25.58
CA ASN A 9 15.05 -43.32 25.26
C ASN A 9 14.84 -41.84 25.60
N ASN A 10 15.41 -41.36 26.70
CA ASN A 10 15.32 -39.96 27.10
C ASN A 10 16.10 -39.05 26.13
N VAL A 11 17.31 -39.44 25.75
CA VAL A 11 18.12 -38.72 24.73
C VAL A 11 17.39 -38.68 23.38
N ALA A 12 16.79 -39.80 22.94
CA ALA A 12 16.02 -39.83 21.70
C ALA A 12 14.79 -38.91 21.76
N ARG A 13 14.07 -38.89 22.89
CA ARG A 13 12.93 -38.00 23.11
C ARG A 13 13.36 -36.53 23.12
N SER A 14 14.43 -36.19 23.83
CA SER A 14 14.98 -34.83 23.90
C SER A 14 15.41 -34.31 22.52
N ARG A 15 16.06 -35.14 21.71
CA ARG A 15 16.43 -34.79 20.34
C ARG A 15 15.20 -34.49 19.48
N ARG A 16 14.17 -35.33 19.58
CA ARG A 16 12.91 -35.14 18.85
C ARG A 16 12.23 -33.82 19.22
N THR A 17 12.09 -33.55 20.52
CA THR A 17 11.51 -32.28 21.00
C THR A 17 12.30 -31.07 20.54
N THR A 18 13.64 -31.17 20.53
CA THR A 18 14.50 -30.08 20.03
C THR A 18 14.29 -29.85 18.54
N SER A 19 14.19 -30.91 17.74
CA SER A 19 13.90 -30.79 16.31
C SER A 19 12.52 -30.19 16.03
N GLU A 20 11.50 -30.55 16.82
CA GLU A 20 10.15 -29.97 16.71
C GLU A 20 10.16 -28.45 17.03
N ILE A 21 10.88 -28.04 18.09
CA ILE A 21 11.05 -26.62 18.43
C ILE A 21 11.78 -25.86 17.32
N LEU A 22 12.86 -26.42 16.78
CA LEU A 22 13.61 -25.79 15.69
C LEU A 22 12.76 -25.67 14.41
N GLY A 23 11.93 -26.69 14.13
CA GLY A 23 10.96 -26.64 13.02
C GLY A 23 9.94 -25.51 13.19
N ALA A 24 9.29 -25.44 14.35
CA ALA A 24 8.32 -24.38 14.65
C ALA A 24 8.97 -22.98 14.62
N THR A 25 10.22 -22.85 15.08
CA THR A 25 10.97 -21.59 15.02
C THR A 25 11.27 -21.19 13.58
N SER A 26 11.66 -22.15 12.72
CA SER A 26 11.88 -21.89 11.30
C SER A 26 10.60 -21.44 10.60
N GLU A 27 9.46 -22.04 10.91
CA GLU A 27 8.16 -21.62 10.37
C GLU A 27 7.80 -20.18 10.81
N LEU A 28 8.06 -19.83 12.08
CA LEU A 28 7.86 -18.48 12.59
C LEU A 28 8.77 -17.45 11.92
N VAL A 29 10.04 -17.77 11.69
CA VAL A 29 10.98 -16.88 10.99
C VAL A 29 10.54 -16.66 9.54
N GLN A 30 10.16 -17.72 8.82
CA GLN A 30 9.64 -17.59 7.45
C GLN A 30 8.33 -16.78 7.41
N ALA A 31 7.44 -16.95 8.39
CA ALA A 31 6.24 -16.14 8.49
C ALA A 31 6.59 -14.66 8.74
N HIS A 32 7.58 -14.39 9.60
CA HIS A 32 8.06 -13.04 9.88
C HIS A 32 8.67 -12.37 8.65
N GLU A 33 9.51 -13.09 7.89
CA GLU A 33 10.09 -12.59 6.63
C GLU A 33 9.01 -12.25 5.61
N ARG A 34 7.99 -13.10 5.44
CA ARG A 34 6.85 -12.80 4.55
C ARG A 34 6.08 -11.56 4.99
N ILE A 35 5.90 -11.35 6.29
CA ILE A 35 5.25 -10.14 6.82
C ILE A 35 6.10 -8.90 6.51
N LEU A 36 7.43 -9.00 6.64
CA LEU A 36 8.34 -7.90 6.30
C LEU A 36 8.30 -7.59 4.80
N GLU A 37 8.33 -8.59 3.91
CA GLU A 37 8.18 -8.39 2.47
C GLU A 37 6.84 -7.74 2.09
N GLN A 38 5.76 -8.14 2.76
CA GLN A 38 4.45 -7.50 2.58
C GLN A 38 4.47 -6.04 3.03
N LEU A 39 5.06 -5.74 4.20
CA LEU A 39 5.20 -4.37 4.70
C LEU A 39 6.09 -3.52 3.80
N ASP A 40 7.16 -4.07 3.23
CA ASP A 40 8.00 -3.39 2.26
C ASP A 40 7.25 -3.11 0.95
N THR A 41 6.35 -4.02 0.53
CA THR A 41 5.46 -3.78 -0.61
C THR A 41 4.47 -2.63 -0.32
N PHE A 42 3.98 -2.51 0.91
CA PHE A 42 3.13 -1.39 1.33
C PHE A 42 3.90 -0.07 1.52
N ASN A 43 5.18 -0.13 1.87
CA ASN A 43 6.04 1.03 2.10
C ASN A 43 6.87 1.44 0.87
N GLN A 44 6.82 0.68 -0.23
CA GLN A 44 7.32 1.20 -1.49
C GLN A 44 6.51 2.46 -1.82
N PRO A 45 7.15 3.63 -2.01
CA PRO A 45 6.46 4.77 -2.55
C PRO A 45 6.00 4.32 -3.93
N THR A 46 4.72 4.00 -4.06
CA THR A 46 4.05 3.85 -5.35
C THR A 46 4.55 5.01 -6.18
N LEU A 47 5.35 4.69 -7.19
CA LEU A 47 5.91 5.64 -8.15
C LEU A 47 4.78 6.61 -8.44
N LEU A 48 4.87 7.83 -7.90
CA LEU A 48 3.80 8.81 -7.95
C LEU A 48 3.42 8.95 -9.42
N ALA A 49 2.35 8.26 -9.82
CA ALA A 49 1.85 8.26 -11.17
C ALA A 49 1.69 9.74 -11.50
N LYS A 50 2.57 10.25 -12.39
CA LYS A 50 2.90 11.68 -12.56
C LYS A 50 1.75 12.56 -12.10
N ARG A 51 1.82 13.06 -10.85
CA ARG A 51 0.78 13.89 -10.25
C ARG A 51 0.52 15.05 -11.22
N ARG A 52 -0.59 15.03 -11.94
CA ARG A 52 -0.90 16.06 -12.93
C ARG A 52 -1.40 17.27 -12.16
N ILE A 53 -0.47 18.14 -11.75
CA ILE A 53 -0.82 19.35 -11.02
C ILE A 53 -1.56 20.28 -11.99
N TRP A 54 -2.84 20.49 -11.73
CA TRP A 54 -3.61 21.46 -12.49
C TRP A 54 -3.25 22.86 -12.07
N THR A 55 -3.01 23.72 -13.05
CA THR A 55 -2.94 25.17 -12.87
C THR A 55 -3.98 25.83 -13.77
N ILE A 56 -4.31 27.09 -13.50
CA ILE A 56 -5.27 27.83 -14.34
C ILE A 56 -4.81 27.85 -15.80
N ALA A 57 -3.51 28.02 -16.05
CA ALA A 57 -2.94 28.04 -17.40
C ALA A 57 -3.06 26.67 -18.09
N VAL A 58 -2.83 25.58 -17.36
CA VAL A 58 -2.96 24.21 -17.90
C VAL A 58 -4.43 23.90 -18.20
N MET A 59 -5.35 24.17 -17.28
CA MET A 59 -6.77 23.94 -17.53
C MET A 59 -7.30 24.77 -18.70
N LYS A 60 -6.84 26.02 -18.84
CA LYS A 60 -7.21 26.86 -19.99
C LYS A 60 -6.69 26.32 -21.31
N ARG A 61 -5.49 25.73 -21.31
CA ARG A 61 -4.88 25.15 -22.50
C ARG A 61 -5.55 23.86 -22.93
N GLU A 62 -5.86 22.99 -21.99
CA GLU A 62 -6.37 21.63 -22.28
C GLU A 62 -7.89 21.58 -22.43
N ILE A 63 -8.63 22.34 -21.61
CA ILE A 63 -10.09 22.26 -21.54
C ILE A 63 -10.74 23.57 -22.07
N GLY A 64 -9.97 24.64 -22.20
CA GLY A 64 -10.44 25.92 -22.73
C GLY A 64 -11.07 26.81 -21.68
N GLY A 65 -12.29 27.29 -21.94
CA GLY A 65 -12.95 28.28 -21.10
C GLY A 65 -13.36 27.75 -19.71
N PHE A 66 -13.58 28.68 -18.75
CA PHE A 66 -13.97 28.32 -17.38
C PHE A 66 -15.24 27.47 -17.33
N LYS A 67 -16.23 27.78 -18.18
CA LYS A 67 -17.49 27.03 -18.25
C LYS A 67 -17.26 25.58 -18.70
N ALA A 68 -16.37 25.36 -19.66
CA ALA A 68 -16.00 24.03 -20.14
C ALA A 68 -15.28 23.23 -19.04
N ALA A 69 -14.26 23.82 -18.42
CA ALA A 69 -13.54 23.19 -17.31
C ALA A 69 -14.45 22.88 -16.13
N LYS A 70 -15.33 23.82 -15.75
CA LYS A 70 -16.32 23.60 -14.67
C LYS A 70 -17.25 22.43 -14.99
N ASN A 71 -17.77 22.34 -16.21
CA ASN A 71 -18.68 21.26 -16.61
C ASN A 71 -17.95 19.91 -16.66
N HIS A 72 -16.73 19.88 -17.20
CA HIS A 72 -15.89 18.69 -17.25
C HIS A 72 -15.67 18.10 -15.86
N PHE A 73 -15.19 18.92 -14.91
CA PHE A 73 -14.92 18.45 -13.55
C PHE A 73 -16.19 18.30 -12.69
N ALA A 74 -17.30 18.93 -13.05
CA ALA A 74 -18.60 18.63 -12.45
C ALA A 74 -19.09 17.24 -12.84
N GLN A 75 -18.84 16.79 -14.07
CA GLN A 75 -19.18 15.42 -14.50
C GLN A 75 -18.20 14.38 -13.95
N ALA A 76 -16.89 14.66 -13.99
CA ALA A 76 -15.87 13.71 -13.54
C ALA A 76 -15.87 13.51 -12.00
N TYR A 77 -16.00 14.60 -11.24
CA TYR A 77 -15.79 14.61 -9.78
C TYR A 77 -16.93 15.25 -8.98
N GLY A 78 -18.01 15.69 -9.62
CA GLY A 78 -19.10 16.40 -8.91
C GLY A 78 -18.73 17.79 -8.41
N ILE A 79 -17.63 18.40 -8.91
CA ILE A 79 -17.10 19.64 -8.37
C ILE A 79 -17.95 20.85 -8.77
N LYS A 80 -18.38 21.62 -7.76
CA LYS A 80 -18.98 22.96 -7.94
C LYS A 80 -17.94 24.03 -7.59
N ALA A 81 -17.62 24.89 -8.57
CA ALA A 81 -16.69 26.01 -8.41
C ALA A 81 -17.27 27.32 -8.95
N LYS A 82 -16.99 28.43 -8.27
CA LYS A 82 -17.42 29.78 -8.68
C LYS A 82 -16.30 30.61 -9.33
N SER A 83 -15.04 30.15 -9.24
CA SER A 83 -13.87 30.80 -9.83
C SER A 83 -12.84 29.76 -10.25
N TRP A 84 -11.89 30.16 -11.10
CA TRP A 84 -10.75 29.33 -11.51
C TRP A 84 -9.91 28.85 -10.32
N ALA A 85 -9.63 29.71 -9.35
CA ALA A 85 -8.86 29.36 -8.17
C ALA A 85 -9.52 28.23 -7.38
N ILE A 86 -10.83 28.34 -7.14
CA ILE A 86 -11.60 27.31 -6.42
C ILE A 86 -11.66 26.00 -7.22
N LEU A 87 -11.77 26.08 -8.55
CA LEU A 87 -11.81 24.88 -9.40
C LEU A 87 -10.47 24.12 -9.33
N VAL A 88 -9.36 24.83 -9.53
CA VAL A 88 -8.02 24.24 -9.49
C VAL A 88 -7.72 23.61 -8.13
N ASP A 89 -8.02 24.34 -7.06
CA ASP A 89 -7.78 23.86 -5.69
C ASP A 89 -8.56 22.57 -5.37
N LYS A 90 -9.85 22.53 -5.73
CA LYS A 90 -10.69 21.34 -5.52
C LYS A 90 -10.24 20.14 -6.36
N VAL A 91 -9.91 20.37 -7.64
CA VAL A 91 -9.45 19.28 -8.52
C VAL A 91 -8.13 18.71 -8.00
N ASN A 92 -7.16 19.56 -7.67
CA ASN A 92 -5.88 19.11 -7.13
C ASN A 92 -6.03 18.40 -5.78
N THR A 93 -6.98 18.83 -4.93
CA THR A 93 -7.27 18.16 -3.66
C THR A 93 -7.83 16.76 -3.89
N ILE A 94 -8.79 16.62 -4.79
CA ILE A 94 -9.42 15.32 -5.11
C ILE A 94 -8.42 14.40 -5.80
N GLU A 95 -7.68 14.86 -6.81
CA GLU A 95 -6.66 14.04 -7.46
C GLU A 95 -5.55 13.63 -6.49
N SER A 96 -5.15 14.53 -5.58
CA SER A 96 -4.20 14.19 -4.51
C SER A 96 -4.77 13.11 -3.59
N ALA A 97 -6.03 13.23 -3.17
CA ALA A 97 -6.67 12.22 -2.31
C ALA A 97 -6.80 10.87 -3.03
N LEU A 98 -7.21 10.86 -4.31
CA LEU A 98 -7.34 9.63 -5.10
C LEU A 98 -6.01 8.89 -5.28
N VAL A 99 -4.90 9.61 -5.43
CA VAL A 99 -3.56 9.02 -5.45
C VAL A 99 -3.21 8.38 -4.11
N HIS A 100 -3.49 9.05 -2.98
CA HIS A 100 -3.21 8.49 -1.66
C HIS A 100 -4.12 7.29 -1.30
N LEU A 101 -5.29 7.21 -1.92
CA LEU A 101 -6.24 6.10 -1.76
C LEU A 101 -6.01 4.93 -2.73
N GLY A 102 -4.99 5.01 -3.60
CA GLY A 102 -4.63 3.92 -4.52
C GLY A 102 -5.59 3.71 -5.70
N TYR A 103 -6.47 4.67 -6.00
CA TYR A 103 -7.45 4.56 -7.10
C TYR A 103 -6.91 4.94 -8.48
N TRP A 104 -5.64 5.33 -8.58
CA TRP A 104 -4.92 5.51 -9.84
C TRP A 104 -3.95 4.33 -10.04
N GLN A 105 -4.47 3.25 -10.63
CA GLN A 105 -3.70 2.15 -11.22
C GLN A 105 -3.93 2.13 -12.73
#